data_AF-A0A3P8KW87-F1
#
_entry.id   AF-A0A3P8KW87-F1
#
_cell.length_a   1.000
_cell.length_b   1.000
_cell.length_c   1.000
_cell.angle_alpha   90.00
_cell.angle_beta   90.00
_cell.angle_gamma   90.00
#
_symmetry.space_group_name_H-M   'P 1'
#
loop_
_entity.id
_entity.type
_entity.pdbx_description
1 polymer ?
#
loop_
_entity_poly.entity_id
_entity_poly.type
_entity_poly.pdbx_seq_one_letter_code
_entity_poly.pdbx_strand_id
1 'polypeptide(L)'
;MDNLEIPDDELKKYLTKLYLEENLNKKADEDSQRIVKQQTEKLRQITPMLFFQFLAERGVSGKCVSCSSEKLSVPQAFSLEGIKAPAIENGKLNDDLLRSPPYVQYVSFDDVDQPRGILNSYYQMNCLNCGHLTLYRASVVLKWFARHESKEAEGDE
;
A
#
# COMPACT_ATOMS: atom_id res chain seq x y z
N MET A 1 -56.21 5.79 17.15
CA MET A 1 -54.90 5.56 16.51
C MET A 1 -55.08 4.29 15.72
N ASP A 2 -55.27 4.42 14.40
CA ASP A 2 -55.46 3.25 13.54
C ASP A 2 -54.17 2.44 13.55
N ASN A 3 -54.27 1.18 13.98
CA ASN A 3 -53.20 0.21 13.81
C ASN A 3 -53.06 -0.02 12.30
N LEU A 4 -51.99 0.50 11.69
CA LEU A 4 -51.58 0.06 10.37
C LEU A 4 -51.12 -1.40 10.51
N GLU A 5 -52.04 -2.33 10.28
CA GLU A 5 -51.70 -3.74 10.07
C GLU A 5 -50.98 -3.84 8.72
N ILE A 6 -49.65 -3.92 8.78
CA ILE A 6 -48.83 -4.21 7.62
C ILE A 6 -49.14 -5.65 7.21
N PRO A 7 -49.56 -5.92 5.97
CA PRO A 7 -49.79 -7.28 5.49
C PRO A 7 -48.52 -8.13 5.64
N ASP A 8 -48.65 -9.37 6.13
CA ASP A 8 -47.50 -10.26 6.38
C ASP A 8 -46.56 -10.42 5.17
N ASP A 9 -47.10 -10.39 3.94
CA ASP A 9 -46.32 -10.45 2.70
C ASP A 9 -45.45 -9.20 2.48
N GLU A 10 -45.95 -8.02 2.87
CA GLU A 10 -45.22 -6.76 2.76
C GLU A 10 -44.12 -6.68 3.82
N LEU A 11 -44.42 -7.11 5.05
CA LEU A 11 -43.42 -7.24 6.11
C LEU A 11 -42.32 -8.23 5.72
N LYS A 12 -42.68 -9.38 5.16
CA LYS A 12 -41.72 -10.39 4.69
C LYS A 12 -40.82 -9.85 3.58
N LYS A 13 -41.38 -9.12 2.59
CA LYS A 13 -40.61 -8.46 1.53
C LYS A 13 -39.64 -7.44 2.10
N TYR A 14 -40.08 -6.61 3.04
CA TYR A 14 -39.25 -5.61 3.70
C TYR A 14 -38.08 -6.24 4.48
N LEU A 15 -38.36 -7.26 5.30
CA LEU A 15 -37.32 -7.98 6.04
C LEU A 15 -36.33 -8.69 5.11
N THR A 16 -36.82 -9.28 4.02
CA THR A 16 -35.95 -9.91 3.00
C THR A 16 -35.03 -8.88 2.36
N LYS A 17 -35.56 -7.70 2.02
CA LYS A 17 -34.75 -6.60 1.46
C LYS A 17 -33.67 -6.16 2.44
N LEU A 18 -34.01 -5.91 3.71
CA LEU A 18 -33.04 -5.51 4.73
C LEU A 18 -31.94 -6.55 4.91
N TYR A 19 -32.30 -7.84 4.97
CA TYR A 19 -31.34 -8.94 5.08
C TYR A 19 -30.39 -9.01 3.88
N LEU A 20 -30.91 -8.82 2.66
CA LEU A 20 -30.10 -8.78 1.45
C LEU A 20 -29.16 -7.56 1.44
N GLU A 21 -29.64 -6.38 1.81
CA GLU A 21 -28.83 -5.16 1.91
C GLU A 21 -27.70 -5.31 2.94
N GLU A 22 -28.00 -5.87 4.12
CA GLU A 22 -26.99 -6.13 5.15
C GLU A 22 -25.90 -7.09 4.67
N ASN A 23 -26.28 -8.18 4.00
CA ASN A 23 -25.31 -9.15 3.47
C ASN A 23 -24.47 -8.57 2.33
N LEU A 24 -25.07 -7.76 1.46
CA LEU A 24 -24.35 -7.08 0.38
C LEU A 24 -23.33 -6.09 0.94
N ASN A 25 -23.71 -5.31 1.97
CA ASN A 25 -22.81 -4.37 2.62
C ASN A 25 -21.64 -5.10 3.30
N LYS A 26 -21.92 -6.16 4.08
CA LYS A 26 -20.86 -6.99 4.71
C LYS A 26 -19.88 -7.53 3.68
N LYS A 27 -20.40 -8.08 2.57
CA LYS A 27 -19.55 -8.61 1.51
C LYS A 27 -18.70 -7.52 0.84
N ALA A 28 -19.28 -6.35 0.59
CA ALA A 28 -18.56 -5.22 0.02
C ALA A 28 -17.44 -4.72 0.95
N ASP A 29 -17.66 -4.73 2.26
CA ASP A 29 -16.65 -4.38 3.27
C ASP A 29 -15.51 -5.42 3.30
N GLU A 30 -15.83 -6.71 3.30
CA GLU A 30 -14.85 -7.80 3.24
C GLU A 30 -13.99 -7.74 1.97
N ASP A 31 -14.61 -7.53 0.81
CA ASP A 31 -13.92 -7.38 -0.47
C ASP A 31 -13.03 -6.12 -0.46
N SER A 32 -13.50 -5.02 0.13
CA SER A 32 -12.73 -3.79 0.27
C SER A 32 -11.49 -3.98 1.14
N GLN A 33 -11.63 -4.61 2.31
CA GLN A 33 -10.51 -4.93 3.20
C GLN A 33 -9.49 -5.85 2.52
N ARG A 34 -9.96 -6.84 1.75
CA ARG A 34 -9.10 -7.74 0.98
C ARG A 34 -8.27 -6.97 -0.06
N ILE A 35 -8.89 -6.06 -0.82
CA ILE A 35 -8.18 -5.22 -1.80
C ILE A 35 -7.14 -4.34 -1.11
N VAL A 36 -7.51 -3.70 0.00
CA VAL A 36 -6.61 -2.82 0.76
C VAL A 36 -5.39 -3.58 1.26
N LYS A 37 -5.59 -4.76 1.84
CA LYS A 37 -4.51 -5.62 2.32
C LYS A 37 -3.57 -6.04 1.19
N GLN A 38 -4.11 -6.58 0.09
CA GLN A 38 -3.31 -7.01 -1.05
C GLN A 38 -2.51 -5.87 -1.67
N GLN A 39 -3.11 -4.69 -1.78
CA GLN A 39 -2.43 -3.53 -2.34
C GLN A 39 -1.34 -3.01 -1.39
N THR A 40 -1.59 -3.03 -0.08
CA THR A 40 -0.60 -2.67 0.94
C THR A 40 0.62 -3.58 0.88
N GLU A 41 0.42 -4.90 0.77
CA GLU A 41 1.52 -5.86 0.62
C GLU A 41 2.38 -5.56 -0.62
N LYS A 42 1.75 -5.31 -1.77
CA LYS A 42 2.46 -4.92 -3.00
C LYS A 42 3.25 -3.63 -2.84
N LEU A 43 2.67 -2.62 -2.21
CA LEU A 43 3.34 -1.32 -2.02
C LEU A 43 4.60 -1.46 -1.15
N ARG A 44 4.57 -2.37 -0.17
CA ARG A 44 5.69 -2.66 0.75
C ARG A 44 6.80 -3.52 0.11
N GLN A 45 6.59 -4.11 -1.06
CA GLN A 45 7.66 -4.86 -1.77
C GLN A 45 8.72 -3.93 -2.37
N ILE A 46 8.36 -2.66 -2.63
CA ILE A 46 9.27 -1.72 -3.28
C ILE A 46 10.28 -1.18 -2.26
N THR A 47 11.51 -1.70 -2.33
CA THR A 47 12.65 -1.21 -1.56
C THR A 47 13.21 0.08 -2.16
N PRO A 48 13.99 0.88 -1.40
CA PRO A 48 14.66 2.06 -1.95
C PRO A 48 15.55 1.75 -3.16
N MET A 49 16.25 0.61 -3.14
CA MET A 49 17.11 0.17 -4.23
C MET A 49 16.30 -0.09 -5.52
N LEU A 50 15.20 -0.84 -5.40
CA LEU A 50 14.30 -1.11 -6.53
C LEU A 50 13.69 0.18 -7.09
N PHE A 51 13.33 1.11 -6.20
CA PHE A 51 12.79 2.39 -6.62
C PHE A 51 13.83 3.26 -7.35
N PHE A 52 15.07 3.31 -6.87
CA PHE A 52 16.14 4.01 -7.59
C PHE A 52 16.44 3.36 -8.95
N GLN A 53 16.40 2.03 -9.05
CA GLN A 53 16.53 1.33 -10.32
C GLN A 53 15.41 1.72 -11.28
N PHE A 54 14.16 1.73 -10.82
CA PHE A 54 13.02 2.21 -11.60
C PHE A 54 13.26 3.63 -12.13
N LEU A 55 13.71 4.55 -11.27
CA LEU A 55 13.97 5.94 -11.66
C LEU A 55 15.07 6.05 -12.72
N ALA A 56 16.16 5.28 -12.56
CA ALA A 56 17.28 5.25 -13.48
C ALA A 56 16.86 4.71 -14.87
N GLU A 57 16.13 3.60 -14.93
CA GLU A 57 15.63 3.02 -16.18
C GLU A 57 14.65 3.95 -16.92
N ARG A 58 13.94 4.80 -16.17
CA ARG A 58 13.04 5.82 -16.74
C ARG A 58 13.74 7.11 -17.16
N GLY A 59 15.05 7.20 -16.98
CA GLY A 59 15.83 8.39 -17.33
C GLY A 59 15.50 9.60 -16.46
N VAL A 60 14.99 9.38 -15.24
CA VAL A 60 14.76 10.48 -14.29
C VAL A 60 16.10 11.08 -13.90
N SER A 61 16.19 12.41 -13.96
CA SER A 61 17.40 13.10 -13.53
C SER A 61 17.68 12.83 -12.05
N GLY A 62 18.93 12.51 -11.71
CA GLY A 62 19.41 12.49 -10.33
C GLY A 62 19.52 13.89 -9.69
N LYS A 63 18.93 14.92 -10.32
CA LYS A 63 18.93 16.31 -9.87
C LYS A 63 17.51 16.77 -9.59
N CYS A 64 17.37 17.59 -8.55
CA CYS A 64 16.12 18.24 -8.22
C CYS A 64 15.64 19.11 -9.37
N VAL A 65 14.39 18.92 -9.79
CA VAL A 65 13.78 19.74 -10.86
C VAL A 65 13.60 21.21 -10.49
N SER A 66 13.62 21.52 -9.19
CA SER A 66 13.40 22.88 -8.68
C SER A 66 14.71 23.67 -8.49
N CYS A 67 15.76 23.06 -7.94
CA CYS A 67 17.04 23.75 -7.64
C CYS A 67 18.29 23.10 -8.25
N SER A 68 18.11 22.05 -9.05
CA SER A 68 19.18 21.27 -9.70
C SER A 68 20.18 20.59 -8.77
N SER A 69 19.95 20.60 -7.45
CA SER A 69 20.78 19.89 -6.48
C SER A 69 20.69 18.37 -6.67
N GLU A 70 21.81 17.68 -6.54
CA GLU A 70 21.92 16.22 -6.55
C GLU A 70 21.57 15.58 -5.19
N LYS A 71 21.30 16.41 -4.17
CA LYS A 71 20.94 15.93 -2.83
C LYS A 71 19.47 15.51 -2.80
N LEU A 72 19.18 14.32 -3.32
CA LEU A 72 17.86 13.69 -3.31
C LEU A 72 17.80 12.56 -2.28
N SER A 73 16.65 12.38 -1.64
CA SER A 73 16.39 11.24 -0.76
C SER A 73 15.01 10.64 -1.00
N VAL A 74 14.87 9.37 -0.67
CA VAL A 74 13.61 8.64 -0.71
C VAL A 74 13.25 8.27 0.73
N PRO A 75 12.10 8.70 1.26
CA PRO A 75 11.66 8.34 2.60
C PRO A 75 11.45 6.83 2.71
N GLN A 76 11.89 6.25 3.84
CA GLN A 76 11.82 4.82 4.10
C GLN A 76 10.90 4.55 5.28
N ALA A 77 10.18 3.44 5.22
CA ALA A 77 9.35 2.93 6.30
C ALA A 77 9.70 1.46 6.60
N PHE A 78 9.34 1.02 7.80
CA PHE A 78 9.55 -0.35 8.27
C PHE A 78 8.21 -0.94 8.68
N SER A 79 8.02 -2.25 8.46
CA SER A 79 6.87 -2.95 9.02
C SER A 79 7.22 -3.48 10.41
N LEU A 80 6.36 -3.21 11.39
CA LEU A 80 6.47 -3.81 12.71
C LEU A 80 5.80 -5.19 12.79
N GLU A 81 5.16 -5.63 11.70
CA GLU A 81 4.52 -6.95 11.61
C GLU A 81 5.60 -8.04 11.62
N GLY A 82 5.47 -8.99 12.57
CA GLY A 82 6.40 -10.12 12.68
C GLY A 82 7.66 -9.86 13.52
N ILE A 83 7.81 -8.67 14.12
CA ILE A 83 8.83 -8.41 15.13
C ILE A 83 8.49 -9.26 16.36
N LYS A 84 9.14 -10.43 16.48
CA LYS A 84 9.11 -11.23 17.71
C LYS A 84 9.81 -10.42 18.81
N ALA A 85 9.31 -10.45 20.03
CA ALA A 85 10.03 -9.83 21.15
C ALA A 85 11.50 -10.31 21.16
N PRO A 86 12.48 -9.44 21.46
CA PRO A 86 13.88 -9.83 21.46
C PRO A 86 14.09 -11.09 22.29
N ALA A 87 14.50 -12.18 21.64
CA ALA A 87 14.94 -13.36 22.35
C ALA A 87 16.34 -13.06 22.93
N ILE A 88 16.45 -13.06 24.25
CA ILE A 88 17.74 -12.97 24.92
C ILE A 88 18.39 -14.35 24.81
N GLU A 89 19.25 -14.55 23.82
CA GLU A 89 20.12 -15.72 23.76
C GLU A 89 21.48 -15.34 24.35
N ASN A 90 21.92 -16.08 25.39
CA ASN A 90 23.24 -15.92 26.02
C ASN A 90 23.56 -14.48 26.50
N GLY A 91 22.56 -13.74 26.99
CA GLY A 91 22.74 -12.39 27.53
C GLY A 91 23.06 -11.32 26.48
N LYS A 92 22.95 -11.63 25.18
CA LYS A 92 23.11 -10.68 24.09
C LYS A 92 21.78 -10.45 23.37
N LEU A 93 21.49 -9.19 23.10
CA LEU A 93 20.34 -8.78 22.28
C LEU A 93 20.71 -9.05 20.81
N ASN A 94 20.07 -10.03 20.18
CA ASN A 94 20.19 -10.25 18.73
C ASN A 94 19.28 -9.26 17.99
N ASP A 95 19.78 -8.05 17.72
CA ASP A 95 19.02 -6.96 17.03
C ASP A 95 18.84 -7.22 15.51
N ASP A 96 19.69 -8.04 14.91
CA ASP A 96 19.67 -8.32 13.46
C ASP A 96 18.45 -9.16 13.00
N LEU A 97 17.75 -9.84 13.91
CA LEU A 97 16.56 -10.65 13.60
C LEU A 97 15.24 -9.85 13.69
N LEU A 98 15.30 -8.55 14.03
CA LEU A 98 14.14 -7.78 14.48
C LEU A 98 13.55 -6.80 13.47
N ARG A 99 14.13 -6.63 12.27
CA ARG A 99 13.63 -5.62 11.32
C ARG A 99 13.30 -6.22 9.97
N SER A 100 12.03 -6.05 9.57
CA SER A 100 11.64 -6.20 8.18
C SER A 100 12.51 -5.27 7.30
N PRO A 101 12.87 -5.69 6.08
CA PRO A 101 13.62 -4.83 5.17
C PRO A 101 12.85 -3.52 4.94
N PRO A 102 13.55 -2.36 4.86
CA PRO A 102 12.89 -1.10 4.62
C PRO A 102 12.23 -1.08 3.24
N TYR A 103 11.06 -0.48 3.17
CA TYR A 103 10.37 -0.18 1.93
C TYR A 103 10.23 1.33 1.74
N VAL A 104 9.99 1.77 0.51
CA VAL A 104 9.76 3.17 0.21
C VAL A 104 8.42 3.60 0.80
N GLN A 105 8.43 4.65 1.61
CA GLN A 105 7.22 5.22 2.15
C GLN A 105 6.32 5.71 1.01
N TYR A 106 5.03 5.36 1.08
CA TYR A 106 4.02 5.80 0.14
C TYR A 106 2.97 6.67 0.83
N VAL A 107 2.33 7.53 0.06
CA VAL A 107 1.25 8.42 0.52
C VAL A 107 0.06 8.35 -0.42
N SER A 108 -1.14 8.59 0.10
CA SER A 108 -2.37 8.77 -0.66
C SER A 108 -3.00 10.11 -0.29
N PHE A 109 -3.67 10.75 -1.26
CA PHE A 109 -4.50 11.93 -1.01
C PHE A 109 -5.94 11.58 -0.64
N ASP A 110 -6.34 10.33 -0.88
CA ASP A 110 -7.61 9.73 -0.49
C ASP A 110 -7.39 8.79 0.72
N ASP A 111 -8.48 8.31 1.34
CA ASP A 111 -8.46 7.36 2.46
C ASP A 111 -7.75 6.03 2.10
N VAL A 112 -6.65 5.73 2.78
CA VAL A 112 -5.84 4.52 2.56
C VAL A 112 -6.52 3.25 3.03
N ASP A 113 -7.51 3.36 3.92
CA ASP A 113 -8.31 2.23 4.39
C ASP A 113 -9.43 1.88 3.39
N GLN A 114 -9.55 2.64 2.31
CA GLN A 114 -10.46 2.37 1.20
C GLN A 114 -9.72 1.94 -0.07
N PRO A 115 -10.30 1.04 -0.88
CA PRO A 115 -9.71 0.58 -2.14
C PRO A 115 -9.26 1.74 -3.05
N ARG A 116 -10.07 2.79 -3.15
CA ARG A 116 -9.76 3.93 -4.00
C ARG A 116 -8.49 4.66 -3.57
N GLY A 117 -8.28 4.88 -2.27
CA GLY A 117 -7.11 5.64 -1.83
C GLY A 117 -5.83 4.85 -1.94
N ILE A 118 -5.82 3.61 -1.44
CA ILE A 118 -4.61 2.78 -1.51
C ILE A 118 -4.16 2.49 -2.95
N LEU A 119 -5.10 2.29 -3.89
CA LEU A 119 -4.79 2.09 -5.32
C LEU A 119 -4.23 3.35 -5.99
N ASN A 120 -4.56 4.52 -5.45
CA ASN A 120 -4.12 5.82 -5.93
C ASN A 120 -2.88 6.37 -5.19
N SER A 121 -2.15 5.51 -4.47
CA SER A 121 -0.94 5.91 -3.74
C SER A 121 0.22 6.38 -4.63
N TYR A 122 1.16 7.07 -4.01
CA TYR A 122 2.37 7.62 -4.62
C TYR A 122 3.60 7.30 -3.78
N TYR A 123 4.72 7.01 -4.44
CA TYR A 123 6.04 7.04 -3.81
C TYR A 123 6.62 8.46 -3.85
N GLN A 124 7.46 8.77 -2.87
CA GLN A 124 7.98 10.11 -2.66
C GLN A 124 9.49 10.19 -2.90
N MET A 125 9.95 11.33 -3.42
CA MET A 125 11.35 11.71 -3.44
C MET A 125 11.49 13.18 -3.04
N ASN A 126 12.42 13.44 -2.11
CA ASN A 126 12.62 14.73 -1.49
C ASN A 126 13.97 15.31 -1.90
N CYS A 127 14.01 16.60 -2.23
CA CYS A 127 15.26 17.34 -2.31
C CYS A 127 15.68 17.80 -0.92
N LEU A 128 16.82 17.32 -0.43
CA LEU A 128 17.39 17.71 0.86
C LEU A 128 17.98 19.13 0.86
N ASN A 129 18.07 19.78 -0.30
CA ASN A 129 18.55 21.15 -0.41
C ASN A 129 17.43 22.19 -0.32
N CYS A 130 16.34 22.02 -1.09
CA CYS A 130 15.27 23.02 -1.19
C CYS A 130 13.89 22.53 -0.73
N GLY A 131 13.79 21.29 -0.25
CA GLY A 131 12.52 20.71 0.21
C GLY A 131 11.52 20.34 -0.89
N HIS A 132 11.92 20.41 -2.17
CA HIS A 132 11.04 20.03 -3.27
C HIS A 132 10.65 18.54 -3.18
N LEU A 133 9.35 18.27 -3.20
CA LEU A 133 8.77 16.94 -3.13
C LEU A 133 8.29 16.52 -4.53
N THR A 134 8.79 15.39 -5.01
CA THR A 134 8.33 14.74 -6.24
C THR A 134 7.54 13.49 -5.91
N LEU A 135 6.39 13.31 -6.56
CA LEU A 135 5.50 12.17 -6.36
C LEU A 135 5.43 11.29 -7.61
N TYR A 136 5.62 10.00 -7.43
CA TYR A 136 5.55 8.99 -8.49
C TYR A 136 4.34 8.09 -8.25
N ARG A 137 3.44 7.98 -9.22
CA ARG A 137 2.28 7.09 -9.14
C ARG A 137 2.73 5.65 -8.85
N ALA A 138 2.31 5.09 -7.71
CA ALA A 138 2.75 3.78 -7.29
C ALA A 138 2.34 2.68 -8.29
N SER A 139 1.16 2.82 -8.92
CA SER A 139 0.69 1.90 -9.95
C SER A 139 1.64 1.77 -11.16
N VAL A 140 2.41 2.81 -11.48
CA VAL A 140 3.41 2.75 -12.55
C VAL A 140 4.65 1.97 -12.13
N VAL A 141 5.10 2.16 -10.89
CA VAL A 141 6.24 1.46 -10.30
C VAL A 141 5.93 -0.02 -10.10
N LEU A 142 4.77 -0.35 -9.53
CA LEU A 142 4.33 -1.73 -9.31
C LEU A 142 4.19 -2.50 -10.63
N LYS A 143 3.66 -1.88 -11.68
CA LYS A 143 3.59 -2.49 -13.03
C LYS A 143 4.96 -2.73 -13.64
N TRP A 144 5.94 -1.89 -13.32
CA TRP A 144 7.32 -2.09 -13.76
C TRP A 144 7.97 -3.24 -12.99
N PHE A 145 7.81 -3.26 -11.66
CA PHE A 145 8.35 -4.29 -10.78
C PHE A 145 7.85 -5.69 -11.15
N ALA A 146 6.53 -5.84 -11.33
CA ALA A 146 5.94 -7.12 -11.72
C ALA A 146 6.48 -7.68 -13.05
N ARG A 147 6.91 -6.82 -13.99
CA ARG A 147 7.51 -7.26 -15.26
C ARG A 147 8.97 -7.68 -15.11
N HIS A 148 9.67 -7.15 -14.11
CA HIS A 148 11.05 -7.52 -13.82
C HIS A 148 11.12 -8.84 -13.07
N GLU A 149 10.23 -9.06 -12.08
CA GLU A 149 10.13 -10.36 -11.39
C GLU A 149 9.83 -11.52 -12.36
N SER A 150 8.97 -11.29 -13.36
CA SER A 150 8.66 -12.34 -14.36
C SER A 150 9.85 -12.65 -15.29
N LYS A 151 10.74 -11.68 -15.53
CA LYS A 151 11.91 -11.86 -16.41
C LYS A 151 13.08 -12.52 -15.71
N GLU A 152 13.26 -12.25 -14.42
CA GLU A 152 14.28 -12.94 -13.60
C GLU A 152 13.93 -14.43 -13.43
N ALA A 153 12.64 -14.76 -13.29
CA ALA A 153 12.18 -16.16 -13.22
C ALA A 153 12.37 -16.97 -14.52
N GLU A 154 12.43 -16.31 -15.69
CA GLU A 154 12.65 -16.96 -16.99
C GLU A 154 14.15 -17.02 -17.38
N GLY A 155 15.02 -16.33 -16.64
CA GLY A 155 16.47 -16.25 -16.92
C GLY A 155 17.35 -17.24 -16.13
N ASP A 156 16.75 -17.99 -15.19
CA ASP A 156 17.41 -18.98 -14.33
C ASP A 156 17.09 -20.45 -14.74
N GLU A 157 16.51 -20.68 -15.94
CA GLU A 157 16.42 -22.00 -16.61
C GLU A 157 17.47 -22.18 -17.71
#